data_AF-A0A350WYK5-F1
#
_entry.id   AF-A0A350WYK5-F1
#
_cell.length_a   1.000
_cell.length_b   1.000
_cell.length_c   1.000
_cell.angle_alpha   90.00
_cell.angle_beta   90.00
_cell.angle_gamma   90.00
#
_symmetry.space_group_name_H-M   'P 1'
#
loop_
_entity.id
_entity.type
_entity.pdbx_description
1 polymer ?
#
loop_
_entity_poly.entity_id
_entity_poly.type
_entity_poly.pdbx_seq_one_letter_code
_entity_poly.pdbx_strand_id
1 'polypeptide(L)'
;MRQVENFFERDAQLVNIREEMLEVIGEQLKRHEHVMGYFYGGAIGAHQTDQYSDIDLRVIVQPAFYEAFVNEKKEIAKSFGDLLFCEETQDRASYITLHYRNFIKVDLFIYRPQDLCPSIWNKKIEISYDPYGMVEHIHSASKSFMYDLNEREINHWRTKFFATYHDLYRSVNRKESFKAMHDLNELRWLMATGWMMEQGVLPNNYLEWSNIEGERSSLSQAQVDQLKKWDLTSDLEHIITTAKGIKDEFVKLHHTLCRKASVVENKEWVHQVLNQVA
;
A
#
# COMPACT_ATOMS: atom_id res chain seq x y z
N MET A 1 13.90 -20.30 22.93
CA MET A 1 12.74 -21.22 23.02
C MET A 1 11.57 -20.57 23.75
N ARG A 2 11.64 -20.26 25.06
CA ARG A 2 10.50 -19.62 25.79
C ARG A 2 9.93 -18.32 25.20
N GLN A 3 10.76 -17.45 24.60
CA GLN A 3 10.26 -16.22 23.96
C GLN A 3 9.56 -16.48 22.61
N VAL A 4 9.95 -17.55 21.90
CA VAL A 4 9.36 -17.90 20.59
C VAL A 4 8.01 -18.59 20.77
N GLU A 5 7.88 -19.45 21.79
CA GLU A 5 6.59 -20.07 22.19
C GLU A 5 5.54 -18.99 22.57
N ASN A 6 5.97 -17.92 23.24
CA ASN A 6 5.11 -16.80 23.63
C ASN A 6 4.54 -16.02 22.43
N PHE A 7 5.25 -15.95 21.29
CA PHE A 7 4.74 -15.25 20.11
C PHE A 7 3.67 -16.05 19.37
N PHE A 8 3.80 -17.38 19.26
CA PHE A 8 2.77 -18.20 18.62
C PHE A 8 1.46 -18.19 19.41
N GLU A 9 1.54 -18.28 20.74
CA GLU A 9 0.36 -18.21 21.61
C GLU A 9 -0.33 -16.84 21.54
N ARG A 10 0.45 -15.74 21.57
CA ARG A 10 -0.07 -14.38 21.35
C ARG A 10 -0.71 -14.27 19.97
N ASP A 11 -0.01 -14.70 18.93
CA ASP A 11 -0.44 -14.51 17.54
C ASP A 11 -1.74 -15.26 17.27
N ALA A 12 -1.92 -16.44 17.85
CA ALA A 12 -3.15 -17.23 17.73
C ALA A 12 -4.39 -16.51 18.28
N GLN A 13 -4.20 -15.51 19.15
CA GLN A 13 -5.29 -14.71 19.74
C GLN A 13 -5.55 -13.39 19.00
N LEU A 14 -4.71 -12.99 18.03
CA LEU A 14 -4.80 -11.67 17.39
C LEU A 14 -6.15 -11.41 16.72
N VAL A 15 -6.80 -12.43 16.17
CA VAL A 15 -8.14 -12.30 15.58
C VAL A 15 -9.15 -11.85 16.63
N ASN A 16 -9.24 -12.58 17.75
CA ASN A 16 -10.16 -12.26 18.84
C ASN A 16 -9.84 -10.90 19.48
N ILE A 17 -8.55 -10.62 19.71
CA ILE A 17 -8.09 -9.35 20.29
C ILE A 17 -8.46 -8.18 19.37
N ARG A 18 -8.34 -8.34 18.05
CA ARG A 18 -8.76 -7.33 17.08
C ARG A 18 -10.26 -7.09 17.15
N GLU A 19 -11.07 -8.16 17.19
CA GLU A 19 -12.54 -8.05 17.31
C GLU A 19 -12.95 -7.30 18.59
N GLU A 20 -12.38 -7.67 19.74
CA GLU A 20 -12.59 -6.96 21.01
C GLU A 20 -12.19 -5.48 20.91
N MET A 21 -11.05 -5.18 20.26
CA MET A 21 -10.61 -3.79 20.07
C MET A 21 -11.55 -3.00 19.15
N LEU A 22 -12.11 -3.61 18.10
CA LEU A 22 -13.10 -2.95 17.22
C LEU A 22 -14.38 -2.59 17.98
N GLU A 23 -14.82 -3.43 18.92
CA GLU A 23 -15.95 -3.13 19.80
C GLU A 23 -15.64 -1.93 20.71
N VAL A 24 -14.47 -1.94 21.38
CA VAL A 24 -14.03 -0.83 22.25
C VAL A 24 -13.93 0.47 21.45
N ILE A 25 -13.26 0.46 20.30
CA ILE A 25 -13.17 1.62 19.39
C ILE A 25 -14.57 2.14 19.06
N GLY A 26 -15.48 1.23 18.68
CA GLY A 26 -16.84 1.60 18.33
C GLY A 26 -17.61 2.25 19.49
N GLU A 27 -17.49 1.73 20.71
CA GLU A 27 -18.11 2.34 21.88
C GLU A 27 -17.55 3.73 22.19
N GLN A 28 -16.22 3.89 22.16
CA GLN A 28 -15.57 5.17 22.46
C GLN A 28 -15.95 6.24 21.43
N LEU A 29 -15.89 5.90 20.14
CA LEU A 29 -16.19 6.86 19.07
C LEU A 29 -17.67 7.24 19.03
N LYS A 30 -18.60 6.31 19.27
CA LYS A 30 -20.05 6.61 19.32
C LYS A 30 -20.43 7.54 20.48
N ARG A 31 -19.66 7.52 21.57
CA ARG A 31 -19.88 8.40 22.74
C ARG A 31 -19.21 9.76 22.57
N HIS A 32 -18.29 9.91 21.63
CA HIS A 32 -17.54 11.15 21.44
C HIS A 32 -18.39 12.20 20.69
N GLU A 33 -18.72 13.31 21.36
CA GLU A 33 -19.68 14.32 20.88
C GLU A 33 -19.37 14.89 19.49
N HIS A 34 -18.10 15.03 19.16
CA HIS A 34 -17.66 15.64 17.90
C HIS A 34 -17.44 14.65 16.74
N VAL A 35 -17.65 13.35 16.96
CA VAL A 35 -17.55 12.34 15.90
C VAL A 35 -18.86 12.31 15.13
N MET A 36 -18.79 12.54 13.82
CA MET A 36 -19.93 12.51 12.91
C MET A 36 -20.13 11.14 12.25
N GLY A 37 -19.10 10.31 12.24
CA GLY A 37 -19.11 8.97 11.65
C GLY A 37 -17.74 8.31 11.78
N TYR A 38 -17.70 6.99 11.59
CA TYR A 38 -16.45 6.28 11.36
C TYR A 38 -16.67 5.02 10.53
N PHE A 39 -15.63 4.62 9.82
CA PHE A 39 -15.62 3.43 8.98
C PHE A 39 -14.22 2.83 8.93
N TYR A 40 -14.16 1.56 8.55
CA TYR A 40 -12.91 0.83 8.36
C TYR A 40 -12.61 0.67 6.87
N GLY A 41 -11.35 0.83 6.49
CA GLY A 41 -10.88 0.45 5.16
C GLY A 41 -9.92 -0.72 5.23
N GLY A 42 -9.01 -0.80 4.27
CA GLY A 42 -7.99 -1.84 4.21
C GLY A 42 -8.59 -3.24 4.20
N ALA A 43 -7.93 -4.16 4.91
CA ALA A 43 -8.36 -5.56 4.95
C ALA A 43 -9.73 -5.75 5.62
N ILE A 44 -10.06 -4.96 6.64
CA ILE A 44 -11.37 -5.00 7.31
C ILE A 44 -12.46 -4.55 6.33
N GLY A 45 -12.30 -3.36 5.75
CA GLY A 45 -13.28 -2.82 4.80
C GLY A 45 -13.45 -3.63 3.51
N ALA A 46 -12.43 -4.40 3.14
CA ALA A 46 -12.50 -5.33 2.01
C ALA A 46 -13.01 -6.73 2.38
N HIS A 47 -13.25 -7.03 3.67
CA HIS A 47 -13.53 -8.36 4.21
C HIS A 47 -12.48 -9.41 3.80
N GLN A 48 -11.20 -9.02 3.90
CA GLN A 48 -10.03 -9.81 3.52
C GLN A 48 -8.99 -9.83 4.65
N THR A 49 -9.45 -9.82 5.90
CA THR A 49 -8.57 -9.87 7.07
C THR A 49 -7.91 -11.23 7.21
N ASP A 50 -6.62 -11.23 7.47
CA ASP A 50 -5.86 -12.36 7.99
C ASP A 50 -5.49 -12.12 9.48
N GLN A 51 -4.73 -13.04 10.05
CA GLN A 51 -4.26 -12.99 11.44
C GLN A 51 -3.41 -11.76 11.75
N TYR A 52 -2.73 -11.18 10.74
CA TYR A 52 -1.78 -10.08 10.90
C TYR A 52 -2.33 -8.75 10.39
N SER A 53 -3.59 -8.72 9.94
CA SER A 53 -4.20 -7.50 9.43
C SER A 53 -4.44 -6.50 10.56
N ASP A 54 -4.03 -5.27 10.29
CA ASP A 54 -4.20 -4.09 11.12
C ASP A 54 -5.63 -3.52 11.02
N ILE A 55 -5.87 -2.45 11.77
CA ILE A 55 -7.13 -1.70 11.76
C ILE A 55 -6.89 -0.36 11.04
N ASP A 56 -7.40 -0.23 9.83
CA ASP A 56 -7.44 1.02 9.08
C ASP A 56 -8.69 1.85 9.45
N LEU A 57 -8.61 2.61 10.55
CA LEU A 57 -9.71 3.39 11.11
C LEU A 57 -9.79 4.79 10.50
N ARG A 58 -10.97 5.16 9.99
CA ARG A 58 -11.25 6.49 9.43
C ARG A 58 -12.38 7.15 10.22
N VAL A 59 -12.07 8.26 10.87
CA VAL A 59 -13.01 8.99 11.73
C VAL A 59 -13.34 10.34 11.09
N ILE A 60 -14.63 10.64 11.02
CA ILE A 60 -15.15 11.90 10.49
C ILE A 60 -15.57 12.76 11.67
N VAL A 61 -15.04 13.98 11.73
CA VAL A 61 -15.27 14.90 12.86
C VAL A 61 -15.88 16.21 12.40
N GLN A 62 -16.59 16.86 13.33
CA GLN A 62 -17.18 18.17 13.09
C GLN A 62 -16.10 19.19 12.69
N PRO A 63 -16.31 19.99 11.61
CA PRO A 63 -15.30 20.94 11.13
C PRO A 63 -14.78 21.91 12.21
N ALA A 64 -15.65 22.37 13.11
CA ALA A 64 -15.29 23.30 14.18
C ALA A 64 -14.33 22.69 15.23
N PHE A 65 -14.29 21.36 15.35
CA PHE A 65 -13.50 20.64 16.35
C PHE A 65 -12.35 19.84 15.74
N TYR A 66 -12.14 19.93 14.42
CA TYR A 66 -11.13 19.16 13.71
C TYR A 66 -9.72 19.34 14.28
N GLU A 67 -9.28 20.59 14.46
CA GLU A 67 -7.95 20.88 15.00
C GLU A 67 -7.77 20.36 16.42
N ALA A 68 -8.80 20.49 17.28
CA ALA A 68 -8.77 19.96 18.63
C ALA A 68 -8.64 18.43 18.61
N PHE A 69 -9.45 17.76 17.78
CA PHE A 69 -9.41 16.31 17.65
C PHE A 69 -8.05 15.80 17.12
N VAL A 70 -7.46 16.50 16.14
CA VAL A 70 -6.11 16.16 15.62
C VAL A 70 -5.04 16.34 16.69
N ASN A 71 -5.16 17.33 17.57
CA ASN A 71 -4.23 17.54 18.68
C ASN A 71 -4.41 16.49 19.80
N GLU A 72 -5.65 16.01 20.02
CA GLU A 72 -6.00 15.05 21.08
C GLU A 72 -5.96 13.58 20.62
N LYS A 73 -5.72 13.31 19.34
CA LYS A 73 -5.77 11.96 18.74
C LYS A 73 -5.00 10.88 19.50
N LYS A 74 -3.87 11.23 20.13
CA LYS A 74 -3.08 10.30 20.95
C LYS A 74 -3.79 9.94 22.26
N GLU A 75 -4.46 10.89 22.90
CA GLU A 75 -5.23 10.63 24.12
C GLU A 75 -6.49 9.82 23.79
N ILE A 76 -7.16 10.14 22.68
CA ILE A 76 -8.29 9.36 22.18
C ILE A 76 -7.84 7.91 21.91
N ALA A 77 -6.70 7.70 21.25
CA ALA A 77 -6.16 6.38 20.97
C ALA A 77 -5.86 5.53 22.22
N LYS A 78 -5.48 6.16 23.34
CA LYS A 78 -5.29 5.45 24.62
C LYS A 78 -6.58 4.87 25.18
N SER A 79 -7.75 5.39 24.78
CA SER A 79 -9.04 4.83 25.17
C SER A 79 -9.37 3.51 24.46
N PHE A 80 -8.67 3.18 23.36
CA PHE A 80 -8.90 1.95 22.60
C PHE A 80 -8.19 0.74 23.22
N GLY A 81 -7.16 0.96 24.06
CA GLY A 81 -6.36 -0.09 24.68
C GLY A 81 -5.03 0.42 25.23
N ASP A 82 -4.18 -0.50 25.68
CA ASP A 82 -2.84 -0.20 26.21
C ASP A 82 -1.87 0.16 25.07
N LEU A 83 -1.85 1.45 24.72
CA LEU A 83 -0.99 2.03 23.69
C LEU A 83 0.49 1.92 24.10
N LEU A 84 1.29 1.24 23.29
CA LEU A 84 2.72 1.05 23.51
C LEU A 84 3.53 2.21 22.95
N PHE A 85 3.32 2.56 21.68
CA PHE A 85 3.94 3.70 21.02
C PHE A 85 3.13 4.16 19.80
N CYS A 86 3.51 5.29 19.20
CA CYS A 86 2.90 5.80 17.99
C CYS A 86 3.96 6.29 16.99
N GLU A 87 3.63 6.24 15.70
CA GLU A 87 4.43 6.80 14.62
C GLU A 87 3.67 7.99 14.03
N GLU A 88 4.34 9.14 14.00
CA GLU A 88 3.78 10.38 13.47
C GLU A 88 4.86 11.05 12.61
N THR A 89 4.55 11.27 11.33
CA THR A 89 5.51 11.80 10.35
C THR A 89 5.72 13.31 10.48
N GLN A 90 4.70 14.03 10.97
CA GLN A 90 4.70 15.48 11.14
C GLN A 90 3.84 15.87 12.35
N ASP A 91 4.25 16.91 13.07
CA ASP A 91 3.41 17.47 14.13
C ASP A 91 2.05 17.91 13.55
N ARG A 92 0.96 17.55 14.24
CA ARG A 92 -0.43 17.80 13.82
C ARG A 92 -0.85 17.15 12.50
N ALA A 93 -0.21 16.04 12.10
CA ALA A 93 -0.74 15.24 11.01
C ALA A 93 -2.17 14.74 11.34
N SER A 94 -3.04 14.73 10.33
CA SER A 94 -4.40 14.15 10.42
C SER A 94 -4.41 12.62 10.36
N TYR A 95 -3.23 12.02 10.45
CA TYR A 95 -2.96 10.60 10.39
C TYR A 95 -1.94 10.23 11.46
N ILE A 96 -2.14 9.08 12.11
CA ILE A 96 -1.21 8.50 13.07
C ILE A 96 -1.28 6.98 13.05
N THR A 97 -0.13 6.32 13.10
CA THR A 97 -0.05 4.87 13.30
C THR A 97 0.16 4.58 14.78
N LEU A 98 -0.63 3.69 15.33
CA LEU A 98 -0.71 3.37 16.76
C LEU A 98 -0.37 1.89 16.95
N HIS A 99 0.52 1.61 17.90
CA HIS A 99 0.94 0.25 18.22
C HIS A 99 0.59 -0.07 19.66
N TYR A 100 -0.18 -1.14 19.88
CA TYR A 100 -0.66 -1.56 21.20
C TYR A 100 0.18 -2.71 21.76
N ARG A 101 0.19 -2.89 23.08
CA ARG A 101 0.98 -3.96 23.73
C ARG A 101 0.60 -5.37 23.31
N ASN A 102 -0.66 -5.55 22.90
CA ASN A 102 -1.19 -6.81 22.38
C ASN A 102 -0.81 -7.07 20.90
N PHE A 103 0.08 -6.24 20.32
CA PHE A 103 0.58 -6.34 18.95
C PHE A 103 -0.44 -5.97 17.86
N ILE A 104 -1.59 -5.41 18.23
CA ILE A 104 -2.50 -4.78 17.27
C ILE A 104 -1.92 -3.42 16.83
N LYS A 105 -1.99 -3.18 15.53
CA LYS A 105 -1.68 -1.90 14.89
C LYS A 105 -2.98 -1.24 14.44
N VAL A 106 -3.12 0.06 14.69
CA VAL A 106 -4.23 0.89 14.21
C VAL A 106 -3.67 2.06 13.42
N ASP A 107 -4.07 2.18 12.16
CA ASP A 107 -3.83 3.36 11.34
C ASP A 107 -5.06 4.28 11.42
N LEU A 108 -4.93 5.37 12.17
CA LEU A 108 -6.02 6.32 12.44
C LEU A 108 -5.92 7.52 11.48
N PHE A 109 -6.95 7.70 10.66
CA PHE A 109 -7.13 8.84 9.77
C PHE A 109 -8.31 9.70 10.24
N ILE A 110 -8.10 11.01 10.29
CA ILE A 110 -9.09 11.99 10.74
C ILE A 110 -9.49 12.88 9.56
N TYR A 111 -10.79 12.91 9.27
CA TYR A 111 -11.36 13.65 8.14
C TYR A 111 -12.39 14.67 8.62
N ARG A 112 -12.49 15.78 7.90
CA ARG A 112 -13.68 16.62 7.85
C ARG A 112 -14.63 16.04 6.79
N PRO A 113 -15.94 16.30 6.86
CA PRO A 113 -16.88 15.85 5.83
C PRO A 113 -16.46 16.22 4.41
N GLN A 114 -15.90 17.42 4.22
CA GLN A 114 -15.43 17.91 2.92
C GLN A 114 -14.19 17.19 2.36
N ASP A 115 -13.45 16.47 3.21
CA ASP A 115 -12.27 15.70 2.80
C ASP A 115 -12.69 14.34 2.18
N LEU A 116 -13.95 13.93 2.34
CA LEU A 116 -14.48 12.69 1.76
C LEU A 116 -14.80 12.89 0.27
N CYS A 117 -14.20 12.07 -0.57
CA CYS A 117 -14.48 12.03 -2.00
C CYS A 117 -14.67 10.58 -2.49
N PRO A 118 -15.52 10.34 -3.50
CA PRO A 118 -15.61 9.04 -4.13
C PRO A 118 -14.26 8.62 -4.72
N SER A 119 -13.86 7.36 -4.50
CA SER A 119 -12.56 6.86 -4.95
C SER A 119 -12.57 5.33 -5.10
N ILE A 120 -11.56 4.79 -5.78
CA ILE A 120 -11.38 3.33 -5.89
C ILE A 120 -11.25 2.68 -4.50
N TRP A 121 -10.61 3.36 -3.55
CA TRP A 121 -10.43 2.88 -2.18
C TRP A 121 -11.74 2.84 -1.41
N ASN A 122 -12.60 3.85 -1.57
CA ASN A 122 -13.89 3.94 -0.87
C ASN A 122 -14.94 2.94 -1.41
N LYS A 123 -14.60 2.13 -2.41
CA LYS A 123 -15.39 0.97 -2.85
C LYS A 123 -15.40 -0.17 -1.85
N LYS A 124 -14.33 -0.33 -1.07
CA LYS A 124 -14.10 -1.46 -0.18
C LYS A 124 -13.90 -0.95 1.24
N ILE A 125 -14.99 -0.51 1.84
CA ILE A 125 -15.03 0.02 3.20
C ILE A 125 -16.16 -0.64 3.98
N GLU A 126 -15.98 -0.72 5.29
CA GLU A 126 -17.00 -1.19 6.22
C GLU A 126 -17.49 -0.01 7.06
N ILE A 127 -18.74 0.39 6.83
CA ILE A 127 -19.37 1.52 7.50
C ILE A 127 -19.95 1.04 8.83
N SER A 128 -19.36 1.50 9.94
CA SER A 128 -19.78 1.08 11.28
C SER A 128 -20.64 2.12 12.01
N TYR A 129 -20.46 3.41 11.71
CA TYR A 129 -21.29 4.49 12.25
C TYR A 129 -21.38 5.65 11.24
N ASP A 130 -22.57 5.93 10.75
CA ASP A 130 -22.83 7.01 9.80
C ASP A 130 -24.25 7.58 9.95
N PRO A 131 -24.56 8.25 11.08
CA PRO A 131 -25.92 8.75 11.37
C PRO A 131 -26.43 9.79 10.37
N TYR A 132 -25.54 10.38 9.57
CA TYR A 132 -25.87 11.41 8.58
C TYR A 132 -25.84 10.90 7.13
N GLY A 133 -25.50 9.62 6.90
CA GLY A 133 -25.44 9.00 5.57
C GLY A 133 -24.32 9.55 4.65
N MET A 134 -23.32 10.22 5.22
CA MET A 134 -22.24 10.86 4.44
C MET A 134 -21.30 9.81 3.85
N VAL A 135 -20.96 8.79 4.63
CA VAL A 135 -20.05 7.72 4.23
C VAL A 135 -20.74 6.81 3.23
N GLU A 136 -22.01 6.47 3.45
CA GLU A 136 -22.80 5.66 2.53
C GLU A 136 -22.93 6.34 1.16
N HIS A 137 -23.15 7.66 1.13
CA HIS A 137 -23.19 8.42 -0.12
C HIS A 137 -21.87 8.27 -0.91
N ILE A 138 -20.74 8.45 -0.24
CA ILE A 138 -19.41 8.34 -0.86
C ILE A 138 -19.11 6.92 -1.29
N HIS A 139 -19.45 5.92 -0.47
CA HIS A 139 -19.30 4.50 -0.80
C HIS A 139 -20.09 4.13 -2.05
N SER A 140 -21.38 4.50 -2.09
CA SER A 140 -22.25 4.22 -3.22
C SER A 140 -21.82 4.95 -4.49
N ALA A 141 -21.38 6.21 -4.40
CA ALA A 141 -20.79 6.93 -5.53
C ALA A 141 -19.45 6.32 -6.00
N SER A 142 -18.71 5.66 -5.10
CA SER A 142 -17.44 5.00 -5.42
C SER A 142 -17.62 3.72 -6.23
N LYS A 143 -18.79 3.06 -6.19
CA LYS A 143 -19.03 1.75 -6.85
C LYS A 143 -18.71 1.76 -8.35
N SER A 144 -18.93 2.88 -9.04
CA SER A 144 -18.65 3.02 -10.47
C SER A 144 -17.19 3.31 -10.83
N PHE A 145 -16.32 3.64 -9.86
CA PHE A 145 -14.93 4.05 -10.14
C PHE A 145 -14.07 2.89 -10.61
N MET A 146 -13.56 2.90 -11.83
CA MET A 146 -12.62 1.89 -12.30
C MET A 146 -11.22 2.48 -12.38
N TYR A 147 -10.21 1.66 -12.11
CA TYR A 147 -8.85 2.04 -12.45
C TYR A 147 -8.73 2.11 -13.97
N ASP A 148 -8.29 3.26 -14.46
CA ASP A 148 -8.06 3.49 -15.88
C ASP A 148 -6.62 3.97 -16.08
N LEU A 149 -5.86 3.14 -16.78
CA LEU A 149 -4.44 3.38 -17.04
C LEU A 149 -4.30 4.52 -18.05
N ASN A 150 -3.63 5.59 -17.66
CA ASN A 150 -3.42 6.74 -18.54
C ASN A 150 -1.95 6.91 -18.96
N GLU A 151 -1.75 7.81 -19.93
CA GLU A 151 -0.43 8.13 -20.48
C GLU A 151 0.56 8.62 -19.42
N ARG A 152 0.11 9.41 -18.43
CA ARG A 152 0.99 9.94 -17.39
C ARG A 152 1.55 8.82 -16.52
N GLU A 153 0.74 7.84 -16.15
CA GLU A 153 1.18 6.68 -15.37
C GLU A 153 2.17 5.81 -16.14
N ILE A 154 1.89 5.52 -17.42
CA ILE A 154 2.83 4.78 -18.28
C ILE A 154 4.15 5.53 -18.41
N ASN A 155 4.09 6.85 -18.65
CA ASN A 155 5.28 7.69 -18.75
C ASN A 155 6.10 7.68 -17.47
N HIS A 156 5.44 7.83 -16.32
CA HIS A 156 6.11 7.77 -15.02
C HIS A 156 6.76 6.40 -14.79
N TRP A 157 6.00 5.33 -14.96
CA TRP A 157 6.49 3.96 -14.79
C TRP A 157 7.68 3.63 -15.70
N ARG A 158 7.58 3.90 -17.01
CA ARG A 158 8.64 3.56 -17.97
C ARG A 158 9.92 4.37 -17.75
N THR A 159 9.78 5.67 -17.49
CA THR A 159 10.96 6.53 -17.26
C THR A 159 11.62 6.21 -15.93
N LYS A 160 10.83 5.82 -14.92
CA LYS A 160 11.37 5.32 -13.66
C LYS A 160 12.14 4.03 -13.87
N PHE A 161 11.59 3.06 -14.62
CA PHE A 161 12.32 1.84 -15.01
C PHE A 161 13.64 2.15 -15.72
N PHE A 162 13.64 3.06 -16.69
CA PHE A 162 14.87 3.46 -17.39
C PHE A 162 15.92 4.03 -16.45
N ALA A 163 15.53 4.95 -15.56
CA ALA A 163 16.43 5.54 -14.58
C ALA A 163 17.03 4.47 -13.66
N THR A 164 16.20 3.60 -13.09
CA THR A 164 16.62 2.53 -12.19
C THR A 164 17.55 1.52 -12.89
N TYR A 165 17.26 1.16 -14.14
CA TYR A 165 18.09 0.23 -14.91
C TYR A 165 19.49 0.82 -15.19
N HIS A 166 19.55 2.10 -15.53
CA HIS A 166 20.81 2.82 -15.71
C HIS A 166 21.61 2.96 -14.41
N ASP A 167 20.93 3.25 -13.30
CA ASP A 167 21.57 3.39 -12.00
C ASP A 167 22.07 2.05 -11.45
N LEU A 168 21.35 0.95 -11.72
CA LEU A 168 21.82 -0.40 -11.43
C LEU A 168 23.15 -0.66 -12.14
N TYR A 169 23.23 -0.38 -13.45
CA TYR A 169 24.46 -0.56 -14.22
C TYR A 169 25.62 0.25 -13.62
N ARG A 170 25.40 1.53 -13.27
CA ARG A 170 26.42 2.36 -12.63
C ARG A 170 26.87 1.79 -11.30
N SER A 171 25.93 1.33 -10.48
CA SER A 171 26.20 0.79 -9.15
C SER A 171 26.99 -0.53 -9.22
N VAL A 172 26.68 -1.39 -10.18
CA VAL A 172 27.46 -2.61 -10.49
C VAL A 172 28.89 -2.25 -10.88
N ASN A 173 29.08 -1.29 -11.80
CA ASN A 173 30.43 -0.88 -12.23
C ASN A 173 31.24 -0.18 -11.12
N ARG A 174 30.57 0.50 -10.18
CA ARG A 174 31.20 1.07 -8.97
C ARG A 174 31.41 0.05 -7.85
N LYS A 175 30.93 -1.18 -8.03
CA LYS A 175 30.96 -2.26 -7.03
C LYS A 175 30.19 -1.94 -5.75
N GLU A 176 29.11 -1.17 -5.86
CA GLU A 176 28.21 -0.80 -4.76
C GLU A 176 27.08 -1.83 -4.63
N SER A 177 27.38 -3.01 -4.06
CA SER A 177 26.44 -4.14 -4.02
C SER A 177 25.09 -3.83 -3.36
N PHE A 178 25.07 -3.07 -2.26
CA PHE A 178 23.81 -2.69 -1.62
C PHE A 178 22.96 -1.76 -2.47
N LYS A 179 23.57 -0.82 -3.20
CA LYS A 179 22.85 0.06 -4.12
C LYS A 179 22.35 -0.73 -5.33
N ALA A 180 23.18 -1.61 -5.90
CA ALA A 180 22.78 -2.47 -7.00
C ALA A 180 21.63 -3.42 -6.62
N MET A 181 21.65 -3.98 -5.39
CA MET A 181 20.58 -4.80 -4.85
C MET A 181 19.29 -3.99 -4.62
N HIS A 182 19.40 -2.75 -4.14
CA HIS A 182 18.25 -1.84 -4.01
C HIS A 182 17.63 -1.55 -5.39
N ASP A 183 18.45 -1.20 -6.38
CA ASP A 183 17.97 -0.94 -7.74
C ASP A 183 17.33 -2.18 -8.37
N LEU A 184 17.90 -3.37 -8.12
CA LEU A 184 17.30 -4.63 -8.55
C LEU A 184 15.93 -4.84 -7.91
N ASN A 185 15.79 -4.58 -6.62
CA ASN A 185 14.49 -4.67 -5.94
C ASN A 185 13.47 -3.68 -6.51
N GLU A 186 13.91 -2.47 -6.83
CA GLU A 186 13.05 -1.46 -7.46
C GLU A 186 12.61 -1.88 -8.87
N LEU A 187 13.49 -2.48 -9.68
CA LEU A 187 13.10 -3.05 -10.98
C LEU A 187 12.05 -4.16 -10.83
N ARG A 188 12.21 -5.06 -9.83
CA ARG A 188 11.22 -6.10 -9.54
C ARG A 188 9.87 -5.48 -9.15
N TRP A 189 9.89 -4.45 -8.30
CA TRP A 189 8.68 -3.75 -7.88
C TRP A 189 7.99 -3.10 -9.09
N LEU A 190 8.74 -2.42 -9.96
CA LEU A 190 8.22 -1.81 -11.18
C LEU A 190 7.58 -2.85 -12.11
N MET A 191 8.15 -4.06 -12.22
CA MET A 191 7.50 -5.13 -12.98
C MET A 191 6.17 -5.56 -12.37
N ALA A 192 6.11 -5.73 -11.05
CA ALA A 192 4.87 -6.02 -10.34
C ALA A 192 3.81 -4.92 -10.57
N THR A 193 4.21 -3.65 -10.46
CA THR A 193 3.35 -2.49 -10.77
C THR A 193 2.81 -2.55 -12.19
N GLY A 194 3.67 -2.82 -13.18
CA GLY A 194 3.24 -2.90 -14.58
C GLY A 194 2.24 -4.04 -14.82
N TRP A 195 2.40 -5.19 -14.16
CA TRP A 195 1.44 -6.28 -14.23
C TRP A 195 0.10 -5.95 -13.57
N MET A 196 0.09 -5.22 -12.45
CA MET A 196 -1.14 -4.71 -11.85
C MET A 196 -1.87 -3.76 -12.82
N MET A 197 -1.13 -2.83 -13.45
CA MET A 197 -1.67 -1.94 -14.48
C MET A 197 -2.27 -2.72 -15.67
N GLU A 198 -1.59 -3.78 -16.11
CA GLU A 198 -2.05 -4.68 -17.18
C GLU A 198 -3.38 -5.36 -16.82
N GLN A 199 -3.56 -5.73 -15.55
CA GLN A 199 -4.80 -6.34 -15.05
C GLN A 199 -5.91 -5.33 -14.74
N GLY A 200 -5.63 -4.02 -14.81
CA GLY A 200 -6.59 -3.00 -14.42
C GLY A 200 -6.74 -2.86 -12.90
N VAL A 201 -5.72 -3.24 -12.15
CA VAL A 201 -5.62 -3.07 -10.70
C VAL A 201 -4.80 -1.83 -10.40
N LEU A 202 -5.29 -0.97 -9.52
CA LEU A 202 -4.56 0.19 -9.05
C LEU A 202 -3.27 -0.25 -8.35
N PRO A 203 -2.08 0.17 -8.81
CA PRO A 203 -0.82 -0.21 -8.17
C PRO A 203 -0.70 0.33 -6.75
N ASN A 204 0.10 -0.36 -5.93
CA ASN A 204 0.47 0.11 -4.60
C ASN A 204 1.31 1.40 -4.66
N ASN A 205 1.53 2.02 -3.50
CA ASN A 205 2.49 3.12 -3.39
C ASN A 205 3.92 2.63 -3.70
N TYR A 206 4.78 3.58 -4.03
CA TYR A 206 6.15 3.30 -4.45
C TYR A 206 6.91 2.42 -3.44
N LEU A 207 7.45 1.30 -3.93
CA LEU A 207 8.16 0.26 -3.16
C LEU A 207 7.35 -0.41 -2.04
N GLU A 208 6.03 -0.28 -2.05
CA GLU A 208 5.13 -1.00 -1.14
C GLU A 208 4.81 -2.39 -1.72
N TRP A 209 5.27 -3.43 -1.02
CA TRP A 209 5.15 -4.83 -1.43
C TRP A 209 3.92 -5.55 -0.87
N SER A 210 3.12 -4.87 -0.04
CA SER A 210 1.90 -5.41 0.56
C SER A 210 0.97 -6.00 -0.49
N ASN A 211 0.50 -7.24 -0.30
CA ASN A 211 -0.39 -7.93 -1.23
C ASN A 211 0.15 -8.08 -2.68
N ILE A 212 1.46 -7.99 -2.91
CA ILE A 212 2.07 -8.38 -4.19
C ILE A 212 2.27 -9.90 -4.26
N GLU A 213 2.44 -10.55 -3.11
CA GLU A 213 2.48 -12.01 -2.95
C GLU A 213 1.50 -12.48 -1.87
N GLY A 214 1.43 -13.80 -1.65
CA GLY A 214 0.50 -14.42 -0.70
C GLY A 214 -0.93 -14.53 -1.24
N GLU A 215 -1.85 -14.95 -0.37
CA GLU A 215 -3.24 -15.27 -0.74
C GLU A 215 -4.05 -14.07 -1.23
N ARG A 216 -3.63 -12.85 -0.86
CA ARG A 216 -4.29 -11.59 -1.23
C ARG A 216 -3.72 -10.96 -2.50
N SER A 217 -2.77 -11.62 -3.16
CA SER A 217 -2.16 -11.07 -4.37
C SER A 217 -3.13 -10.97 -5.53
N SER A 218 -3.04 -9.87 -6.26
CA SER A 218 -3.69 -9.73 -7.57
C SER A 218 -2.88 -10.41 -8.70
N LEU A 219 -1.59 -10.64 -8.48
CA LEU A 219 -0.72 -11.26 -9.48
C LEU A 219 -1.02 -12.74 -9.64
N SER A 220 -0.83 -13.24 -10.86
CA SER A 220 -0.89 -14.67 -11.13
C SER A 220 0.26 -15.41 -10.45
N GLN A 221 0.07 -16.71 -10.16
CA GLN A 221 1.14 -17.54 -9.59
C GLN A 221 2.42 -17.50 -10.45
N ALA A 222 2.29 -17.47 -11.77
CA ALA A 222 3.43 -17.39 -12.68
C ALA A 222 4.22 -16.06 -12.52
N GLN A 223 3.52 -14.94 -12.32
CA GLN A 223 4.15 -13.64 -12.06
C GLN A 223 4.84 -13.61 -10.69
N VAL A 224 4.20 -14.16 -9.65
CA VAL A 224 4.81 -14.28 -8.32
C VAL A 224 6.05 -15.18 -8.36
N ASP A 225 5.98 -16.32 -9.04
CA ASP A 225 7.12 -17.22 -9.23
C ASP A 225 8.25 -16.55 -10.02
N GLN A 226 7.90 -15.70 -10.99
CA GLN A 226 8.88 -14.92 -11.73
C GLN A 226 9.59 -13.89 -10.84
N LEU A 227 8.87 -13.20 -9.95
CA LEU A 227 9.48 -12.29 -8.96
C LEU A 227 10.43 -13.03 -8.01
N LYS A 228 10.09 -14.26 -7.62
CA LYS A 228 10.94 -15.11 -6.77
C LYS A 228 12.21 -15.59 -7.48
N LYS A 229 12.14 -15.86 -8.79
CA LYS A 229 13.31 -16.19 -9.62
C LYS A 229 14.27 -15.02 -9.78
N TRP A 230 13.75 -13.79 -9.77
CA TRP A 230 14.57 -12.58 -9.69
C TRP A 230 14.95 -12.32 -8.23
N ASP A 231 15.73 -13.21 -7.64
CA ASP A 231 16.16 -13.11 -6.24
C ASP A 231 17.06 -11.89 -5.98
N LEU A 232 17.12 -11.50 -4.70
CA LEU A 232 18.01 -10.44 -4.23
C LEU A 232 19.28 -11.05 -3.66
N THR A 233 20.42 -10.59 -4.16
CA THR A 233 21.75 -11.02 -3.75
C THR A 233 22.69 -9.82 -3.72
N SER A 234 23.82 -9.96 -3.04
CA SER A 234 24.93 -9.00 -3.10
C SER A 234 25.94 -9.31 -4.21
N ASP A 235 25.79 -10.43 -4.92
CA ASP A 235 26.60 -10.81 -6.07
C ASP A 235 26.26 -9.93 -7.29
N LEU A 236 27.24 -9.12 -7.69
CA LEU A 236 27.10 -8.15 -8.79
C LEU A 236 26.93 -8.82 -10.16
N GLU A 237 27.55 -9.97 -10.41
CA GLU A 237 27.43 -10.70 -11.69
C GLU A 237 26.04 -11.30 -11.83
N HIS A 238 25.49 -11.79 -10.72
CA HIS A 238 24.12 -12.28 -10.67
C HIS A 238 23.12 -11.13 -10.81
N ILE A 239 23.31 -10.01 -10.12
CA ILE A 239 22.43 -8.83 -10.23
C ILE A 239 22.31 -8.36 -11.68
N ILE A 240 23.44 -8.19 -12.39
CA ILE A 240 23.40 -7.71 -13.78
C ILE A 240 22.72 -8.71 -14.71
N THR A 241 22.91 -10.02 -14.47
CA THR A 241 22.26 -11.10 -15.24
C THR A 241 20.75 -11.09 -15.02
N THR A 242 20.31 -10.98 -13.77
CA THR A 242 18.89 -10.90 -13.42
C THR A 242 18.24 -9.63 -13.99
N ALA A 243 18.93 -8.48 -13.93
CA ALA A 243 18.45 -7.22 -14.49
C ALA A 243 18.24 -7.32 -16.02
N LYS A 244 19.11 -8.05 -16.74
CA LYS A 244 18.91 -8.32 -18.19
C LYS A 244 17.64 -9.11 -18.46
N GLY A 245 17.36 -10.14 -17.64
CA GLY A 245 16.10 -10.89 -17.74
C GLY A 245 14.87 -10.03 -17.45
N ILE A 246 14.94 -9.12 -16.47
CA ILE A 246 13.87 -8.16 -16.18
C ILE A 246 13.66 -7.19 -17.35
N LYS A 247 14.74 -6.67 -17.95
CA LYS A 247 14.68 -5.80 -19.14
C LYS A 247 13.87 -6.45 -20.27
N ASP A 248 14.13 -7.72 -20.57
CA ASP A 248 13.45 -8.42 -21.66
C ASP A 248 11.95 -8.57 -21.40
N GLU A 249 11.57 -8.78 -20.14
CA GLU A 249 10.16 -8.83 -19.73
C GLU A 249 9.50 -7.44 -19.73
N PHE A 250 10.23 -6.41 -19.31
CA PHE A 250 9.79 -5.02 -19.37
C PHE A 250 9.42 -4.61 -20.80
N VAL A 251 10.23 -4.96 -21.81
CA VAL A 251 9.94 -4.59 -23.20
C VAL A 251 8.60 -5.17 -23.67
N LYS A 252 8.30 -6.42 -23.31
CA LYS A 252 7.02 -7.06 -23.64
C LYS A 252 5.86 -6.36 -22.94
N LEU A 253 6.00 -6.12 -21.64
CA LEU A 253 4.97 -5.50 -20.81
C LEU A 253 4.71 -4.05 -21.24
N HIS A 254 5.76 -3.27 -21.49
CA HIS A 254 5.68 -1.89 -21.97
C HIS A 254 4.91 -1.81 -23.29
N HIS A 255 5.15 -2.73 -24.22
CA HIS A 255 4.39 -2.82 -25.47
C HIS A 255 2.90 -3.06 -25.20
N THR A 256 2.56 -4.01 -24.32
CA THR A 256 1.17 -4.29 -23.96
C THR A 256 0.48 -3.09 -23.31
N LEU A 257 1.14 -2.43 -22.35
CA LEU A 257 0.58 -1.28 -21.65
C LEU A 257 0.36 -0.09 -22.58
N CYS A 258 1.34 0.22 -23.46
CA CYS A 258 1.19 1.29 -24.44
C CYS A 258 -0.01 1.04 -25.37
N ARG A 259 -0.17 -0.21 -25.84
CA ARG A 259 -1.34 -0.59 -26.66
C ARG A 259 -2.65 -0.43 -25.90
N LYS A 260 -2.69 -0.86 -24.63
CA LYS A 260 -3.91 -0.82 -23.79
C LYS A 260 -4.38 0.62 -23.53
N ALA A 261 -3.44 1.54 -23.27
CA ALA A 261 -3.73 2.95 -22.99
C ALA A 261 -3.69 3.85 -24.25
N SER A 262 -3.53 3.27 -25.45
CA SER A 262 -3.38 4.03 -26.71
C SER A 262 -2.25 5.06 -26.69
N VAL A 263 -1.14 4.75 -26.03
CA VAL A 263 0.07 5.58 -25.93
C VAL A 263 1.07 5.20 -27.01
N VAL A 264 1.73 6.20 -27.61
CA VAL A 264 2.81 5.95 -28.58
C VAL A 264 4.03 5.36 -27.86
N GLU A 265 4.39 4.15 -28.25
CA GLU A 265 5.48 3.39 -27.62
C GLU A 265 6.87 3.97 -27.91
N ASN A 266 7.10 4.43 -29.15
CA ASN A 266 8.43 4.77 -29.69
C ASN A 266 9.49 3.68 -29.41
N LYS A 267 9.36 2.53 -30.08
CA LYS A 267 10.24 1.36 -29.91
C LYS A 267 11.72 1.67 -30.09
N GLU A 268 12.06 2.53 -31.04
CA GLU A 268 13.46 2.92 -31.31
C GLU A 268 14.07 3.66 -30.12
N TRP A 269 13.32 4.59 -29.53
CA TRP A 269 13.75 5.30 -28.33
C TRP A 269 13.92 4.35 -27.14
N VAL A 270 12.96 3.46 -26.90
CA VAL A 270 13.06 2.46 -25.82
C VAL A 270 14.30 1.59 -25.99
N HIS A 271 14.53 1.10 -27.21
CA HIS A 271 15.71 0.30 -27.55
C HIS A 271 17.01 1.10 -27.35
N GLN A 272 17.04 2.36 -27.79
CA GLN A 272 18.19 3.23 -27.60
C GLN A 272 18.51 3.45 -26.12
N VAL A 273 17.51 3.75 -25.29
CA VAL A 273 17.69 4.00 -23.85
C VAL A 273 18.20 2.74 -23.15
N LEU A 274 17.58 1.58 -23.39
CA LEU A 274 17.95 0.35 -22.69
C LEU A 274 19.31 -0.19 -23.12
N ASN A 275 19.73 0.00 -24.37
CA ASN A 275 21.00 -0.53 -24.87
C ASN A 275 22.21 0.38 -24.61
N GLN A 276 22.03 1.55 -24.01
CA GLN A 276 23.18 2.34 -23.52
C GLN A 276 23.93 1.66 -22.37
N VAL A 277 23.28 0.72 -21.67
CA VAL A 277 23.78 0.10 -20.44
C VAL A 277 23.63 -1.43 -20.43
N ALA A 278 23.30 -2.04 -21.58
CA ALA A 278 23.06 -3.49 -21.73
C ALA A 278 24.35 -4.30 -21.94
#